data_AF-A0A9P1C1N2-F1
#
_entry.id   AF-A0A9P1C1N2-F1
#
_cell.length_a   1.000
_cell.length_b   1.000
_cell.length_c   1.000
_cell.angle_alpha   90.00
_cell.angle_beta   90.00
_cell.angle_gamma   90.00
#
_symmetry.space_group_name_H-M   'P 1'
#
loop_
_entity.id
_entity.type
_entity.pdbx_description
1 polymer ?
#
loop_
_entity_poly.entity_id
_entity_poly.type
_entity_poly.pdbx_seq_one_letter_code
_entity_poly.pdbx_strand_id
1 'polypeptide(L)'
;MWKKLHHQTRSQVRASFDELENWILETFGERRFEHDESEEEIALEVAKRRRGMRFFTAGRPRDRKRFASILFPIFHGDPNEALYEEAFQDVLRVAGVSVKPQSRHKLSFRGGILYFTADSQGNLYAVVASDDFPMASVYEFLDEMLEVYESIDVASALDQAEESLWAEKQFVEDAFGVRELALTSWKKRVRPGDGSSFYFEEDTPDFSEFQTRL
;
A
#
# COMPACT_ATOMS: atom_id res chain seq x y z
N MET A 1 30.97 2.34 25.72
CA MET A 1 30.22 3.18 26.69
C MET A 1 29.31 4.22 26.01
N TRP A 2 29.62 4.71 24.81
CA TRP A 2 28.83 5.71 24.07
C TRP A 2 27.47 5.24 23.48
N LYS A 3 27.29 3.93 23.25
CA LYS A 3 26.01 3.38 22.74
C LYS A 3 24.87 3.36 23.78
N LYS A 4 25.17 3.30 25.08
CA LYS A 4 24.14 3.32 26.14
C LYS A 4 23.58 4.72 26.37
N LEU A 5 24.42 5.75 26.23
CA LEU A 5 24.02 7.15 26.43
C LEU A 5 22.99 7.59 25.38
N HIS A 6 23.23 7.31 24.09
CA HIS A 6 22.28 7.63 23.01
C HIS A 6 20.93 6.91 23.11
N HIS A 7 20.90 5.71 23.69
CA HIS A 7 19.67 4.94 23.84
C HIS A 7 18.77 5.49 24.95
N GLN A 8 19.37 5.97 26.04
CA GLN A 8 18.67 6.65 27.14
C GLN A 8 18.16 8.03 26.72
N THR A 9 18.94 8.79 25.94
CA THR A 9 18.50 10.10 25.45
C THR A 9 17.32 9.96 24.47
N ARG A 10 17.30 8.93 23.62
CA ARG A 10 16.17 8.68 22.70
C ARG A 10 14.90 8.20 23.41
N SER A 11 15.02 7.39 24.46
CA SER A 11 13.84 6.95 25.23
C SER A 11 13.27 8.09 26.07
N GLN A 12 14.11 8.95 26.64
CA GLN A 12 13.66 10.16 27.35
C GLN A 12 12.98 11.15 26.43
N VAL A 13 13.56 11.41 25.24
CA VAL A 13 12.92 12.30 24.26
C VAL A 13 11.57 11.76 23.78
N ARG A 14 11.44 10.44 23.60
CA ARG A 14 10.14 9.79 23.27
C ARG A 14 9.11 9.97 24.38
N ALA A 15 9.45 9.65 25.63
CA ALA A 15 8.54 9.83 26.75
C ALA A 15 8.09 11.30 26.93
N SER A 16 8.98 12.26 26.65
CA SER A 16 8.63 13.69 26.71
C SER A 16 7.71 14.15 25.58
N PHE A 17 7.71 13.48 24.42
CA PHE A 17 6.75 13.76 23.36
C PHE A 17 5.39 13.11 23.65
N ASP A 18 5.39 11.90 24.21
CA ASP A 18 4.17 11.18 24.63
C ASP A 18 3.44 11.94 25.76
N GLU A 19 4.17 12.52 26.72
CA GLU A 19 3.60 13.38 27.77
C GLU A 19 3.02 14.70 27.21
N LEU A 20 3.64 15.28 26.18
CA LEU A 20 3.15 16.49 25.52
C LEU A 20 1.87 16.23 24.71
N GLU A 21 1.77 15.08 24.07
CA GLU A 21 0.61 14.67 23.27
C GLU A 21 -0.59 14.32 24.17
N ASN A 22 -0.36 13.64 25.30
CA ASN A 22 -1.38 13.41 26.32
C ASN A 22 -1.86 14.73 26.97
N TRP A 23 -0.96 15.69 27.19
CA TRP A 23 -1.33 17.01 27.73
C TRP A 23 -2.21 17.82 26.74
N ILE A 24 -1.94 17.75 25.44
CA ILE A 24 -2.78 18.39 24.42
C ILE A 24 -4.18 17.77 24.43
N LEU A 25 -4.29 16.44 24.53
CA LEU A 25 -5.57 15.74 24.59
C LEU A 25 -6.37 16.10 25.86
N GLU A 26 -5.73 16.19 27.03
CA GLU A 26 -6.40 16.65 28.26
C GLU A 26 -6.82 18.13 28.19
N THR A 27 -6.01 18.98 27.56
CA THR A 27 -6.26 20.43 27.52
C THR A 27 -7.36 20.82 26.54
N PHE A 28 -7.52 20.06 25.44
CA PHE A 28 -8.49 20.35 24.38
C PHE A 28 -9.67 19.37 24.33
N GLY A 29 -9.63 18.26 25.07
CA GLY A 29 -10.63 17.19 25.02
C GLY A 29 -11.99 17.48 25.68
N GLU A 30 -12.14 18.58 26.44
CA GLU A 30 -13.39 18.86 27.18
C GLU A 30 -14.24 20.05 26.67
N ARG A 31 -13.98 20.63 25.49
CA ARG A 31 -14.88 21.64 24.94
C ARG A 31 -15.69 21.11 23.75
N ARG A 32 -16.93 20.74 24.07
CA ARG A 32 -18.07 20.68 23.13
C ARG A 32 -18.04 21.90 22.21
N PHE A 33 -17.75 21.67 20.94
CA PHE A 33 -18.09 22.58 19.86
C PHE A 33 -18.74 21.78 18.74
N GLU A 34 -19.80 22.35 18.20
CA GLU A 34 -20.58 21.87 17.05
C GLU A 34 -19.61 21.48 15.92
N HIS A 35 -19.62 20.22 15.52
CA HIS A 35 -18.64 19.62 14.60
C HIS A 35 -19.37 18.97 13.43
N ASP A 36 -19.34 19.65 12.28
CA ASP A 36 -19.55 19.02 10.96
C ASP A 36 -18.42 19.42 9.98
N GLU A 37 -17.58 20.42 10.30
CA GLU A 37 -16.46 20.86 9.44
C GLU A 37 -15.08 20.35 9.88
N SER A 38 -14.94 19.72 11.06
CA SER A 38 -13.63 19.31 11.60
C SER A 38 -13.21 17.88 11.24
N GLU A 39 -14.15 16.95 11.06
CA GLU A 39 -13.82 15.55 10.82
C GLU A 39 -13.14 15.35 9.46
N GLU A 40 -13.59 16.08 8.42
CA GLU A 40 -12.96 16.05 7.10
C GLU A 40 -11.56 16.67 7.13
N GLU A 41 -11.37 17.78 7.86
CA GLU A 41 -10.06 18.43 7.96
C GLU A 41 -9.06 17.58 8.75
N ILE A 42 -9.51 16.95 9.85
CA ILE A 42 -8.73 16.00 10.64
C ILE A 42 -8.41 14.75 9.82
N ALA A 43 -9.38 14.18 9.08
CA ALA A 43 -9.15 13.02 8.21
C ALA A 43 -8.13 13.34 7.10
N LEU A 44 -8.21 14.54 6.52
CA LEU A 44 -7.29 15.01 5.50
C LEU A 44 -5.88 15.25 6.08
N GLU A 45 -5.78 15.73 7.32
CA GLU A 45 -4.50 15.92 8.02
C GLU A 45 -3.87 14.59 8.42
N VAL A 46 -4.67 13.63 8.90
CA VAL A 46 -4.23 12.25 9.19
C VAL A 46 -3.78 11.55 7.91
N ALA A 47 -4.55 11.63 6.82
CA ALA A 47 -4.18 11.05 5.52
C ALA A 47 -2.87 11.64 4.98
N LYS A 48 -2.64 12.95 5.16
CA LYS A 48 -1.36 13.60 4.80
C LYS A 48 -0.16 13.10 5.62
N ARG A 49 -0.39 12.62 6.85
CA ARG A 49 0.67 12.10 7.73
C ARG A 49 1.02 10.64 7.45
N ARG A 50 0.12 9.86 6.84
CA ARG A 50 0.38 8.45 6.47
C ARG A 50 1.33 8.39 5.27
N ARG A 51 2.42 7.63 5.43
CA ARG A 51 3.47 7.48 4.41
C ARG A 51 3.64 6.01 4.07
N GLY A 52 4.08 5.71 2.85
CA GLY A 52 4.29 4.32 2.45
C GLY A 52 3.76 3.96 1.08
N MET A 53 3.82 2.66 0.78
CA MET A 53 3.05 2.05 -0.30
C MET A 53 1.58 2.00 0.11
N ARG A 54 0.72 2.54 -0.75
CA ARG A 54 -0.69 2.80 -0.47
C ARG A 54 -1.61 1.80 -1.11
N PHE A 55 -1.36 1.51 -2.38
CA PHE A 55 -2.26 0.77 -3.23
C PHE A 55 -1.48 -0.06 -4.23
N PHE A 56 -1.77 -1.35 -4.31
CA PHE A 56 -1.27 -2.26 -5.34
C PHE A 56 -2.38 -2.63 -6.32
N THR A 57 -2.04 -2.71 -7.60
CA THR A 57 -2.98 -3.14 -8.64
C THR A 57 -2.28 -3.85 -9.78
N ALA A 58 -3.01 -4.74 -10.43
CA ALA A 58 -2.56 -5.45 -11.62
C ALA A 58 -3.66 -5.51 -12.68
N GLY A 59 -3.27 -5.53 -13.95
CA GLY A 59 -4.22 -5.48 -15.05
C GLY A 59 -3.61 -5.85 -16.39
N ARG A 60 -4.48 -6.15 -17.35
CA ARG A 60 -4.12 -6.58 -18.70
C ARG A 60 -4.40 -5.44 -19.69
N PRO A 61 -3.38 -4.79 -20.27
CA PRO A 61 -3.54 -3.65 -21.18
C PRO A 61 -4.44 -3.92 -22.38
N ARG A 62 -4.35 -5.13 -22.95
CA ARG A 62 -5.06 -5.47 -24.20
C ARG A 62 -6.59 -5.38 -24.04
N ASP A 63 -7.12 -5.72 -22.87
CA ASP A 63 -8.57 -5.61 -22.58
C ASP A 63 -8.89 -4.38 -21.74
N ARG A 64 -7.87 -3.68 -21.24
CA ARG A 64 -8.00 -2.55 -20.30
C ARG A 64 -8.72 -2.94 -19.02
N LYS A 65 -8.55 -4.18 -18.58
CA LYS A 65 -9.20 -4.72 -17.38
C LYS A 65 -8.18 -4.97 -16.27
N ARG A 66 -8.64 -4.80 -15.04
CA ARG A 66 -7.86 -5.05 -13.81
C ARG A 66 -8.30 -6.38 -13.20
N PHE A 67 -7.35 -7.11 -12.64
CA PHE A 67 -7.59 -8.40 -11.98
C PHE A 67 -7.01 -8.44 -10.55
N ALA A 68 -6.44 -7.33 -10.08
CA ALA A 68 -6.11 -7.12 -8.67
C ALA A 68 -6.21 -5.63 -8.31
N SER A 69 -6.78 -5.35 -7.14
CA SER A 69 -6.93 -4.01 -6.56
C SER A 69 -6.88 -4.13 -5.03
N ILE A 70 -5.75 -3.72 -4.44
CA ILE A 70 -5.45 -3.92 -3.03
C ILE A 70 -5.01 -2.59 -2.44
N LEU A 71 -5.91 -1.95 -1.70
CA LEU A 71 -5.58 -0.86 -0.80
C LEU A 71 -4.97 -1.43 0.48
N PHE A 72 -3.80 -0.91 0.89
CA PHE A 72 -3.13 -1.39 2.08
C PHE A 72 -3.81 -0.86 3.36
N PRO A 73 -3.82 -1.63 4.46
CA PRO A 73 -4.68 -1.37 5.63
C PRO A 73 -4.61 0.04 6.20
N ILE A 74 -3.40 0.61 6.31
CA ILE A 74 -3.24 1.96 6.86
C ILE A 74 -3.84 3.05 5.96
N PHE A 75 -4.19 2.75 4.70
CA PHE A 75 -4.72 3.72 3.74
C PHE A 75 -6.22 3.55 3.48
N HIS A 76 -6.92 2.69 4.23
CA HIS A 76 -8.39 2.66 4.15
C HIS A 76 -8.99 4.02 4.51
N GLY A 77 -9.92 4.49 3.67
CA GLY A 77 -10.53 5.81 3.80
C GLY A 77 -9.64 6.97 3.32
N ASP A 78 -8.56 6.69 2.58
CA ASP A 78 -7.75 7.74 1.97
C ASP A 78 -8.61 8.54 0.95
N PRO A 79 -8.69 9.87 1.05
CA PRO A 79 -9.49 10.68 0.14
C PRO A 79 -9.03 10.59 -1.33
N ASN A 80 -7.84 10.06 -1.60
CA ASN A 80 -7.30 9.87 -2.94
C ASN A 80 -7.50 8.44 -3.48
N GLU A 81 -8.23 7.56 -2.79
CA GLU A 81 -8.40 6.16 -3.20
C GLU A 81 -8.88 6.03 -4.67
N ALA A 82 -9.87 6.83 -5.07
CA ALA A 82 -10.35 6.87 -6.44
C ALA A 82 -9.26 7.28 -7.46
N LEU A 83 -8.38 8.22 -7.07
CA LEU A 83 -7.29 8.68 -7.92
C LEU A 83 -6.22 7.60 -8.15
N TYR A 84 -6.05 6.68 -7.20
CA TYR A 84 -5.11 5.57 -7.34
C TYR A 84 -5.54 4.63 -8.47
N GLU A 85 -6.84 4.34 -8.52
CA GLU A 85 -7.43 3.51 -9.57
C GLU A 85 -7.39 4.20 -10.93
N GLU A 86 -7.78 5.47 -10.99
CA GLU A 86 -7.78 6.27 -12.22
C GLU A 86 -6.37 6.36 -12.83
N ALA A 87 -5.35 6.63 -12.01
CA ALA A 87 -3.97 6.72 -12.47
C ALA A 87 -3.50 5.41 -13.14
N PHE A 88 -3.86 4.26 -12.57
CA PHE A 88 -3.51 2.97 -13.16
C PHE A 88 -4.29 2.68 -14.45
N GLN A 89 -5.60 2.99 -14.48
CA GLN A 89 -6.41 2.83 -15.70
C GLN A 89 -5.87 3.69 -16.86
N ASP A 90 -5.38 4.89 -16.57
CA ASP A 90 -4.74 5.73 -17.58
C ASP A 90 -3.44 5.11 -18.11
N VAL A 91 -2.60 4.54 -17.24
CA VAL A 91 -1.41 3.80 -17.67
C VAL A 91 -1.78 2.61 -18.55
N LEU A 92 -2.76 1.80 -18.13
CA LEU A 92 -3.27 0.67 -18.92
C LEU A 92 -3.73 1.13 -20.32
N ARG A 93 -4.43 2.26 -20.40
CA ARG A 93 -5.00 2.79 -21.64
C ARG A 93 -3.96 3.40 -22.57
N VAL A 94 -3.00 4.16 -22.03
CA VAL A 94 -2.10 5.02 -22.84
C VAL A 94 -0.76 4.35 -23.10
N ALA A 95 -0.19 3.70 -22.10
CA ALA A 95 1.19 3.21 -22.14
C ALA A 95 1.30 1.69 -22.02
N GLY A 96 0.23 0.99 -21.65
CA GLY A 96 0.33 -0.39 -21.19
C GLY A 96 0.94 -1.36 -22.20
N VAL A 97 0.64 -1.23 -23.49
CA VAL A 97 1.22 -2.08 -24.55
C VAL A 97 2.69 -1.76 -24.86
N SER A 98 3.21 -0.65 -24.36
CA SER A 98 4.58 -0.16 -24.63
C SER A 98 5.54 -0.42 -23.48
N VAL A 99 5.05 -0.89 -22.32
CA VAL A 99 5.88 -1.24 -21.17
C VAL A 99 6.59 -2.55 -21.45
N LYS A 100 7.92 -2.55 -21.40
CA LYS A 100 8.72 -3.77 -21.60
C LYS A 100 8.67 -4.65 -20.34
N PRO A 101 8.77 -5.99 -20.48
CA PRO A 101 8.88 -6.88 -19.34
C PRO A 101 10.01 -6.44 -18.39
N GLN A 102 9.73 -6.46 -17.08
CA GLN A 102 10.63 -6.11 -15.97
C GLN A 102 11.24 -4.69 -16.06
N SER A 103 10.71 -3.83 -16.93
CA SER A 103 11.17 -2.45 -17.01
C SER A 103 10.51 -1.60 -15.92
N ARG A 104 11.32 -0.73 -15.30
CA ARG A 104 10.93 0.06 -14.15
C ARG A 104 10.48 1.45 -14.56
N HIS A 105 9.21 1.78 -14.33
CA HIS A 105 8.62 3.08 -14.67
C HIS A 105 7.99 3.75 -13.45
N LYS A 106 7.84 5.07 -13.53
CA LYS A 106 7.12 5.85 -12.52
C LYS A 106 6.35 7.02 -13.14
N LEU A 107 5.21 7.35 -12.55
CA LEU A 107 4.37 8.48 -12.91
C LEU A 107 3.96 9.23 -11.64
N SER A 108 4.31 10.51 -11.55
CA SER A 108 3.88 11.38 -10.43
C SER A 108 2.51 11.97 -10.72
N PHE A 109 1.64 11.98 -9.71
CA PHE A 109 0.29 12.53 -9.77
C PHE A 109 -0.11 13.05 -8.39
N ARG A 110 -1.32 13.63 -8.27
CA ARG A 110 -1.80 14.25 -7.02
C ARG A 110 -1.80 13.28 -5.82
N GLY A 111 -2.11 12.01 -6.06
CA GLY A 111 -2.19 10.97 -5.03
C GLY A 111 -0.84 10.33 -4.65
N GLY A 112 0.28 10.73 -5.26
CA GLY A 112 1.61 10.20 -4.98
C GLY A 112 2.38 9.84 -6.24
N ILE A 113 3.16 8.76 -6.19
CA ILE A 113 3.91 8.24 -7.32
C ILE A 113 3.44 6.82 -7.62
N LEU A 114 2.94 6.59 -8.83
CA LEU A 114 2.61 5.27 -9.35
C LEU A 114 3.88 4.67 -9.96
N TYR A 115 4.41 3.63 -9.33
CA TYR A 115 5.51 2.81 -9.86
C TYR A 115 4.92 1.60 -10.55
N PHE A 116 5.43 1.24 -11.73
CA PHE A 116 4.87 0.12 -12.47
C PHE A 116 5.91 -0.60 -13.33
N THR A 117 5.59 -1.86 -13.62
CA THR A 117 6.38 -2.81 -14.41
C THR A 117 5.43 -3.74 -15.18
N ALA A 118 5.98 -4.58 -16.04
CA ALA A 118 5.23 -5.60 -16.77
C ALA A 118 5.87 -6.98 -16.63
N ASP A 119 5.09 -8.05 -16.75
CA ASP A 119 5.60 -9.41 -16.90
C ASP A 119 5.96 -9.73 -18.36
N SER A 120 6.41 -10.95 -18.61
CA SER A 120 6.72 -11.45 -19.97
C SER A 120 5.50 -11.55 -20.90
N GLN A 121 4.28 -11.57 -20.35
CA GLN A 121 3.02 -11.66 -21.08
C GLN A 121 2.38 -10.29 -21.35
N GLY A 122 2.99 -9.21 -20.85
CA GLY A 122 2.52 -7.84 -21.00
C GLY A 122 1.42 -7.45 -20.01
N ASN A 123 1.17 -8.22 -18.95
CA ASN A 123 0.36 -7.77 -17.83
C ASN A 123 1.13 -6.71 -17.04
N LEU A 124 0.43 -5.67 -16.59
CA LEU A 124 1.01 -4.61 -15.77
C LEU A 124 0.77 -4.84 -14.29
N TYR A 125 1.76 -4.45 -13.51
CA TYR A 125 1.75 -4.46 -12.06
C TYR A 125 2.20 -3.10 -11.58
N ALA A 126 1.45 -2.50 -10.66
CA ALA A 126 1.70 -1.15 -10.19
C ALA A 126 1.46 -0.99 -8.69
N VAL A 127 2.22 -0.08 -8.10
CA VAL A 127 2.06 0.36 -6.71
C VAL A 127 2.06 1.88 -6.66
N VAL A 128 1.07 2.46 -5.99
CA VAL A 128 1.10 3.86 -5.56
C VAL A 128 1.86 3.93 -4.25
N ALA A 129 2.84 4.81 -4.16
CA ALA A 129 3.52 5.13 -2.91
C ALA A 129 3.62 6.65 -2.69
N SER A 130 3.86 7.04 -1.44
CA SER A 130 4.25 8.42 -1.11
C SER A 130 5.51 8.84 -1.88
N ASP A 131 5.63 10.14 -2.13
CA ASP A 131 6.75 10.75 -2.87
C ASP A 131 8.11 10.56 -2.18
N ASP A 132 8.11 10.52 -0.85
CA ASP A 132 9.28 10.31 0.00
C ASP A 132 9.58 8.84 0.30
N PHE A 133 8.73 7.91 -0.14
CA PHE A 133 8.93 6.50 0.12
C PHE A 133 10.05 5.94 -0.77
N PRO A 134 10.97 5.11 -0.23
CA PRO A 134 12.13 4.71 -1.03
C PRO A 134 11.77 3.82 -2.22
N MET A 135 12.10 4.35 -3.39
CA MET A 135 11.91 3.70 -4.69
C MET A 135 12.45 2.26 -4.74
N ALA A 136 13.60 1.99 -4.11
CA ALA A 136 14.16 0.64 -4.05
C ALA A 136 13.20 -0.35 -3.39
N SER A 137 12.60 0.02 -2.25
CA SER A 137 11.64 -0.83 -1.53
C SER A 137 10.36 -1.07 -2.33
N VAL A 138 9.92 -0.11 -3.15
CA VAL A 138 8.76 -0.28 -4.04
C VAL A 138 9.05 -1.28 -5.15
N TYR A 139 10.20 -1.17 -5.81
CA TYR A 139 10.55 -2.13 -6.86
C TYR A 139 10.85 -3.52 -6.31
N GLU A 140 11.46 -3.64 -5.13
CA GLU A 140 11.60 -4.95 -4.47
C GLU A 140 10.23 -5.58 -4.18
N PHE A 141 9.21 -4.78 -3.82
CA PHE A 141 7.84 -5.28 -3.67
C PHE A 141 7.26 -5.74 -5.02
N LEU A 142 7.41 -4.92 -6.07
CA LEU A 142 6.92 -5.27 -7.42
C LEU A 142 7.61 -6.51 -7.97
N ASP A 143 8.91 -6.69 -7.71
CA ASP A 143 9.67 -7.86 -8.11
C ASP A 143 9.16 -9.12 -7.36
N GLU A 144 8.89 -9.03 -6.05
CA GLU A 144 8.23 -10.13 -5.30
C GLU A 144 6.84 -10.48 -5.88
N MET A 145 6.04 -9.47 -6.23
CA MET A 145 4.72 -9.71 -6.82
C MET A 145 4.82 -10.32 -8.22
N LEU A 146 5.77 -9.88 -9.04
CA LEU A 146 6.03 -10.47 -10.35
C LEU A 146 6.38 -11.95 -10.21
N GLU A 147 7.27 -12.33 -9.29
CA GLU A 147 7.62 -13.74 -9.06
C GLU A 147 6.39 -14.59 -8.68
N VAL A 148 5.51 -14.06 -7.81
CA VAL A 148 4.26 -14.73 -7.45
C VAL A 148 3.37 -14.92 -8.67
N TYR A 149 3.18 -13.88 -9.47
CA TYR A 149 2.31 -13.96 -10.65
C TYR A 149 2.91 -14.74 -11.81
N GLU A 150 4.23 -14.78 -11.98
CA GLU A 150 4.90 -15.63 -12.97
C GLU A 150 4.80 -17.12 -12.60
N SER A 151 4.60 -17.44 -11.31
CA SER A 151 4.28 -18.81 -10.89
C SER A 151 2.85 -19.24 -11.19
N ILE A 152 1.98 -18.28 -11.56
CA ILE A 152 0.59 -18.48 -11.92
C ILE A 152 0.47 -18.32 -13.44
N ASP A 153 -0.27 -19.20 -14.12
CA ASP A 153 -0.56 -19.01 -15.54
C ASP A 153 -1.67 -17.95 -15.75
N VAL A 154 -1.36 -16.71 -15.40
CA VAL A 154 -2.28 -15.56 -15.41
C VAL A 154 -2.84 -15.34 -16.81
N ALA A 155 -1.99 -15.38 -17.84
CA ALA A 155 -2.41 -15.11 -19.21
C ALA A 155 -3.48 -16.12 -19.67
N SER A 156 -3.21 -17.42 -19.52
CA SER A 156 -4.17 -18.46 -19.90
C SER A 156 -5.44 -18.41 -19.05
N ALA A 157 -5.33 -18.15 -17.75
CA ALA A 157 -6.48 -18.04 -16.86
C ALA A 157 -7.40 -16.87 -17.27
N LEU A 158 -6.83 -15.70 -17.57
CA LEU A 158 -7.60 -14.53 -18.03
C LEU A 158 -8.12 -14.67 -19.46
N ASP A 159 -7.54 -15.54 -20.29
CA ASP A 159 -8.08 -15.89 -21.62
C ASP A 159 -9.32 -16.77 -21.54
N GLN A 160 -9.44 -17.56 -20.48
CA GLN A 160 -10.58 -18.44 -20.21
C GLN A 160 -11.65 -17.80 -19.32
N ALA A 161 -11.34 -16.67 -18.69
CA ALA A 161 -12.27 -15.95 -17.82
C ALA A 161 -13.51 -15.46 -18.60
N GLU A 162 -14.69 -15.87 -18.16
CA GLU A 162 -15.96 -15.39 -18.71
C GLU A 162 -16.14 -13.88 -18.51
N GLU A 163 -16.84 -13.22 -19.44
CA GLU A 163 -17.06 -11.77 -19.39
C GLU A 163 -17.77 -11.32 -18.11
N SER A 164 -18.65 -12.15 -17.57
CA SER A 164 -19.39 -11.95 -16.31
C SER A 164 -18.48 -11.79 -15.10
N LEU A 165 -17.35 -12.51 -15.04
CA LEU A 165 -16.41 -12.45 -13.90
C LEU A 165 -15.82 -11.05 -13.72
N TRP A 166 -15.65 -10.29 -14.81
CA TRP A 166 -15.11 -8.94 -14.74
C TRP A 166 -16.07 -7.92 -14.11
N ALA A 167 -17.36 -8.28 -13.98
CA ALA A 167 -18.33 -7.49 -13.22
C ALA A 167 -18.33 -7.86 -11.73
N GLU A 168 -17.70 -8.97 -11.35
CA GLU A 168 -17.61 -9.40 -9.96
C GLU A 168 -16.51 -8.64 -9.22
N LYS A 169 -16.92 -7.93 -8.16
CA LYS A 169 -16.01 -7.13 -7.34
C LYS A 169 -14.84 -7.96 -6.80
N GLN A 170 -15.10 -9.18 -6.32
CA GLN A 170 -14.07 -10.06 -5.77
C GLN A 170 -13.01 -10.44 -6.81
N PHE A 171 -13.42 -10.67 -8.06
CA PHE A 171 -12.49 -10.98 -9.14
C PHE A 171 -11.60 -9.79 -9.48
N VAL A 172 -12.17 -8.59 -9.59
CA VAL A 172 -11.39 -7.37 -9.89
C VAL A 172 -10.44 -7.01 -8.74
N GLU A 173 -10.85 -7.28 -7.51
CA GLU A 173 -10.06 -7.00 -6.30
C GLU A 173 -8.94 -8.02 -6.06
N ASP A 174 -9.18 -9.32 -6.34
CA ASP A 174 -8.20 -10.38 -6.12
C ASP A 174 -8.51 -11.67 -6.90
N ALA A 175 -8.40 -11.64 -8.23
CA ALA A 175 -8.72 -12.79 -9.10
C ALA A 175 -7.94 -14.07 -8.79
N PHE A 176 -6.77 -13.93 -8.16
CA PHE A 176 -5.80 -15.02 -7.97
C PHE A 176 -5.45 -15.30 -6.51
N GLY A 177 -6.16 -14.68 -5.56
CA GLY A 177 -5.95 -14.92 -4.12
C GLY A 177 -4.58 -14.44 -3.62
N VAL A 178 -4.00 -13.41 -4.23
CA VAL A 178 -2.66 -12.90 -3.87
C VAL A 178 -2.70 -11.86 -2.77
N ARG A 179 -3.89 -11.45 -2.29
CA ARG A 179 -4.03 -10.37 -1.31
C ARG A 179 -3.18 -10.58 -0.07
N GLU A 180 -3.25 -11.75 0.55
CA GLU A 180 -2.48 -12.02 1.78
C GLU A 180 -0.96 -12.00 1.53
N LEU A 181 -0.51 -12.43 0.34
CA LEU A 181 0.90 -12.36 -0.05
C LEU A 181 1.34 -10.90 -0.25
N ALA A 182 0.52 -10.09 -0.93
CA ALA A 182 0.77 -8.67 -1.11
C ALA A 182 0.79 -7.93 0.25
N LEU A 183 -0.15 -8.21 1.15
CA LEU A 183 -0.17 -7.66 2.51
C LEU A 183 1.09 -8.05 3.30
N THR A 184 1.50 -9.32 3.21
CA THR A 184 2.71 -9.81 3.87
C THR A 184 3.96 -9.13 3.33
N SER A 185 4.10 -9.03 2.00
CA SER A 185 5.22 -8.36 1.36
C SER A 185 5.28 -6.87 1.69
N TRP A 186 4.12 -6.22 1.75
CA TRP A 186 3.97 -4.82 2.16
C TRP A 186 4.42 -4.61 3.61
N LYS A 187 3.95 -5.45 4.55
CA LYS A 187 4.31 -5.35 5.99
C LYS A 187 5.83 -5.38 6.22
N LYS A 188 6.60 -6.15 5.44
CA LYS A 188 8.08 -6.19 5.51
C LYS A 188 8.74 -4.83 5.29
N ARG A 189 8.04 -3.90 4.62
CA ARG A 189 8.57 -2.62 4.12
C ARG A 189 8.00 -1.40 4.84
N VAL A 190 6.99 -1.58 5.70
CA VAL A 190 6.43 -0.52 6.54
C VAL A 190 7.47 -0.07 7.57
N ARG A 191 7.63 1.23 7.74
CA ARG A 191 8.64 1.81 8.65
C ARG A 191 8.00 2.44 9.88
N PRO A 192 8.71 2.49 11.02
CA PRO A 192 8.30 3.31 12.14
C PRO A 192 8.15 4.78 11.71
N GLY A 193 6.99 5.37 11.97
CA GLY A 193 6.67 6.75 11.58
C GLY A 193 5.86 6.90 10.30
N ASP A 194 5.56 5.81 9.58
CA ASP A 194 4.72 5.80 8.38
C ASP A 194 3.21 5.99 8.69
N GLY A 195 2.84 6.22 9.95
CA GLY A 195 1.47 6.17 10.44
C GLY A 195 0.98 4.76 10.78
N SER A 196 1.91 3.79 10.86
CA SER A 196 1.62 2.40 11.21
C SER A 196 1.28 2.18 12.69
N SER A 197 1.60 3.11 13.59
CA SER A 197 1.27 2.97 15.02
C SER A 197 -0.22 2.80 15.31
N PHE A 198 -1.09 3.25 14.40
CA PHE A 198 -2.55 3.22 14.57
C PHE A 198 -3.23 1.90 14.14
N TYR A 199 -2.51 1.01 13.44
CA TYR A 199 -3.10 -0.22 12.86
C TYR A 199 -2.41 -1.51 13.30
N PHE A 200 -1.27 -1.43 13.98
CA PHE A 200 -0.49 -2.60 14.39
C PHE A 200 -0.65 -2.94 15.89
N GLU A 201 -1.63 -2.36 16.59
CA GLU A 201 -1.86 -2.64 18.02
C GLU A 201 -2.64 -3.94 18.31
N GLU A 202 -3.22 -4.63 17.32
CA GLU A 202 -3.82 -5.96 17.54
C GLU A 202 -3.48 -6.92 16.39
N ASP A 203 -3.12 -8.17 16.76
CA ASP A 203 -2.87 -9.33 15.90
C ASP A 203 -1.63 -9.32 14.98
N THR A 204 -0.44 -9.38 15.59
CA THR A 204 0.63 -10.18 14.99
C THR A 204 0.55 -11.60 15.52
N PRO A 205 0.20 -12.61 14.70
CA PRO A 205 0.45 -14.00 15.07
C PRO A 205 1.96 -14.16 15.23
N ASP A 206 2.37 -14.63 16.40
CA ASP A 206 3.75 -15.03 16.64
C ASP A 206 4.08 -16.26 15.78
N PHE A 207 4.71 -16.03 14.62
CA PHE A 207 5.15 -17.11 13.73
C PHE A 207 6.46 -17.78 14.19
N SER A 208 6.94 -17.53 15.42
CA SER A 208 8.09 -18.23 15.98
C SER A 208 7.85 -19.73 16.18
N GLU A 209 6.60 -20.21 16.13
CA GLU A 209 6.29 -21.65 16.26
C GLU A 209 6.40 -22.46 14.95
N PHE A 210 6.50 -21.84 13.77
CA PHE A 210 6.54 -22.60 12.50
C PHE A 210 7.92 -23.16 12.11
N GLN A 211 8.97 -22.94 12.91
CA GLN A 211 10.31 -23.49 12.63
C GLN A 211 10.68 -24.77 13.40
N THR A 212 9.73 -25.42 14.10
CA THR A 212 10.08 -26.61 14.92
C THR A 212 9.34 -27.90 14.54
N ARG A 213 8.98 -28.08 13.26
CA ARG A 213 8.56 -29.40 12.74
C ARG A 213 9.05 -29.64 11.31
N LEU A 214 10.34 -29.92 11.18
CA LEU A 214 10.91 -30.85 10.20
C LEU A 214 11.86 -31.80 10.93
#